data_AF-D8SUT0-F1
#
_entry.id   AF-D8SUT0-F1
#
_cell.length_a   1.000
_cell.length_b   1.000
_cell.length_c   1.000
_cell.angle_alpha   90.00
_cell.angle_beta   90.00
_cell.angle_gamma   90.00
#
_symmetry.space_group_name_H-M   'P 1'
#
loop_
_entity.id
_entity.type
_entity.pdbx_description
1 polymer ?
#
loop_
_entity_poly.entity_id
_entity_poly.type
_entity_poly.pdbx_seq_one_letter_code
_entity_poly.pdbx_strand_id
1 'polypeptide(L)'
;MEEKTLVSWNAMIGAYARLGREDLVLFLFRAMDLDGVRHNRITFLNAIAGIQSIDRGKFVQERAAAAGFEGDIAVRNALPKEEHYGSLIDMLAKAGWLQEAEALIETLPFHPFAVAWTSLLGASCNHKDVDRAERVAAKAIDREPGNAGPYISLSNMYATLNRWDDVARVKKLIASLKGGGQ
;
A
#
# COMPACT_ATOMS: atom_id res chain seq x y z
N MET A 1 14.09 31.33 28.21
CA MET A 1 13.60 30.20 27.40
C MET A 1 14.82 29.60 26.73
N GLU A 2 15.11 28.31 26.93
CA GLU A 2 16.17 27.65 26.18
C GLU A 2 15.80 27.66 24.70
N GLU A 3 16.72 28.12 23.84
CA GLU A 3 16.55 28.03 22.40
C GLU A 3 16.53 26.57 21.98
N LYS A 4 15.53 26.19 21.18
CA LYS A 4 15.45 24.85 20.61
C LYS A 4 16.59 24.66 19.61
N THR A 5 17.46 23.70 19.87
CA THR A 5 18.50 23.29 18.93
C THR A 5 17.92 22.41 17.83
N LEU A 6 18.61 22.32 16.68
CA LEU A 6 18.29 21.37 15.60
C LEU A 6 18.10 19.92 16.11
N VAL A 7 18.89 19.53 17.11
CA VAL A 7 18.77 18.21 17.75
C VAL A 7 17.45 18.07 18.49
N SER A 8 17.04 19.08 19.27
CA SER A 8 15.76 19.05 19.99
C SER A 8 14.55 19.01 19.03
N TRP A 9 14.61 19.74 17.92
CA TRP A 9 13.59 19.67 16.87
C TRP A 9 13.45 18.29 16.26
N ASN A 10 14.59 17.70 15.84
CA ASN A 10 14.61 16.37 15.28
C ASN A 10 14.12 15.32 16.27
N ALA A 11 14.44 15.47 17.56
CA ALA A 11 13.96 14.59 18.62
C ALA A 11 12.44 14.69 18.80
N MET A 12 11.86 15.89 18.81
CA MET A 12 10.41 16.08 18.90
C MET A 12 9.69 15.50 17.68
N ILE A 13 10.13 15.82 16.47
CA ILE A 13 9.54 15.29 15.23
C ILE A 13 9.61 13.76 15.22
N GLY A 14 10.77 13.18 15.52
CA GLY A 14 10.95 11.73 15.57
C GLY A 14 10.14 11.05 16.69
N ALA A 15 9.90 11.72 17.82
CA ALA A 15 9.03 11.20 18.87
C ALA A 15 7.57 11.14 18.42
N TYR A 16 7.04 12.22 17.85
CA TYR A 16 5.65 12.24 17.36
C TYR A 16 5.43 11.34 16.14
N ALA A 17 6.44 11.18 15.29
CA ALA A 17 6.42 10.23 14.17
C ALA A 17 6.20 8.80 14.67
N ARG A 18 6.96 8.36 15.68
CA ARG A 18 6.81 7.02 16.28
C ARG A 18 5.47 6.80 16.99
N LEU A 19 4.83 7.87 17.43
CA LEU A 19 3.49 7.84 18.03
C LEU A 19 2.36 7.91 17.00
N GLY A 20 2.68 7.97 15.69
CA GLY A 20 1.68 8.08 14.63
C GLY A 20 0.91 9.40 14.64
N ARG A 21 1.47 10.47 15.22
CA ARG A 21 0.81 11.78 15.36
C ARG A 21 1.18 12.69 14.20
N GLU A 22 0.71 12.36 13.00
CA GLU A 22 1.12 13.05 11.76
C GLU A 22 0.85 14.57 11.77
N ASP A 23 -0.26 15.02 12.37
CA ASP A 23 -0.57 16.45 12.46
C ASP A 23 0.47 17.21 13.30
N LEU A 24 0.97 16.59 14.38
CA LEU A 24 2.02 17.17 15.23
C LEU A 24 3.38 17.13 14.53
N VAL A 25 3.66 16.08 13.75
CA VAL A 25 4.85 16.00 12.91
C VAL A 25 4.89 17.16 11.92
N LEU A 26 3.81 17.38 11.17
CA LEU A 26 3.72 18.48 10.20
C LEU A 26 3.71 19.85 10.85
N PHE A 27 3.04 19.99 12.00
CA PHE A 27 3.07 21.23 12.78
C PHE A 27 4.50 21.60 13.17
N LEU A 28 5.24 20.68 13.77
CA LEU A 28 6.64 20.93 14.18
C LEU A 28 7.55 21.15 12.98
N PHE A 29 7.37 20.38 11.90
CA PHE A 29 8.11 20.56 10.66
C PHE A 29 7.96 21.98 10.10
N ARG A 30 6.74 22.52 10.08
CA ARG A 30 6.47 23.91 9.64
C ARG A 30 6.94 24.94 10.67
N ALA A 31 6.81 24.65 11.96
CA ALA A 31 7.27 25.54 13.03
C ALA A 31 8.79 25.78 12.98
N MET A 32 9.58 24.79 12.55
CA MET A 32 11.02 24.98 12.32
C MET A 32 11.32 26.08 11.30
N ASP A 33 10.55 26.16 10.21
CA ASP A 33 10.71 27.23 9.21
C ASP A 33 10.44 28.61 9.83
N LEU A 34 9.40 28.70 10.66
CA LEU A 34 9.00 29.95 11.33
C LEU A 34 10.03 30.42 12.37
N ASP A 35 10.69 29.48 13.05
CA ASP A 35 11.77 29.75 13.99
C ASP A 35 13.13 29.95 13.28
N GLY A 36 13.16 29.98 11.94
CA GLY A 36 14.37 30.22 11.14
C GLY A 36 15.37 29.05 11.13
N VAL A 37 14.95 27.86 11.57
CA VAL A 37 15.79 26.67 11.65
C VAL A 37 15.68 25.86 10.36
N ARG A 38 16.75 25.82 9.58
CA ARG A 38 16.80 25.04 8.33
C ARG A 38 16.67 23.54 8.61
N HIS A 39 15.76 22.87 7.91
CA HIS A 39 15.65 21.40 7.96
C HIS A 39 16.94 20.74 7.46
N ASN A 40 17.29 19.62 8.09
CA ASN A 40 18.38 18.78 7.63
C ASN A 40 17.87 17.41 7.18
N ARG A 41 18.78 16.56 6.71
CA ARG A 41 18.50 15.19 6.30
C ARG A 41 17.67 14.41 7.32
N ILE A 42 18.00 14.51 8.61
CA ILE A 42 17.31 13.79 9.69
C ILE A 42 15.89 14.33 9.88
N THR A 43 15.69 15.64 9.73
CA THR A 43 14.36 16.25 9.80
C THR A 43 13.44 15.67 8.75
N PHE A 44 13.89 15.59 7.49
CA PHE A 44 13.08 15.04 6.39
C PHE A 44 12.76 13.56 6.61
N LEU A 45 13.74 12.75 7.02
CA LEU A 45 13.52 11.33 7.29
C LEU A 45 12.51 11.11 8.43
N ASN A 46 12.65 11.85 9.53
CA ASN A 46 11.72 11.74 10.66
C ASN A 46 10.31 12.22 10.28
N ALA A 47 10.21 13.30 9.49
CA ALA A 47 8.93 13.84 9.07
C ALA A 47 8.20 12.86 8.13
N ILE A 48 8.87 12.34 7.10
CA ILE A 48 8.28 11.40 6.15
C ILE A 48 7.86 10.10 6.86
N ALA A 49 8.70 9.56 7.76
CA ALA A 49 8.37 8.35 8.51
C ALA A 49 7.14 8.49 9.43
N GLY A 50 6.80 9.72 9.83
CA GLY A 50 5.65 10.02 10.68
C GLY A 50 4.37 10.38 9.94
N ILE A 51 4.39 10.42 8.61
CA ILE A 51 3.25 10.82 7.78
C ILE A 51 2.60 9.58 7.17
N GLN A 52 1.29 9.43 7.36
CA GLN A 52 0.52 8.32 6.79
C GLN A 52 -0.11 8.70 5.44
N SER A 53 -0.51 9.97 5.30
CA SER A 53 -1.05 10.49 4.04
C SER A 53 0.04 10.66 2.98
N ILE A 54 -0.12 9.98 1.84
CA ILE A 54 0.81 10.10 0.70
C ILE A 54 0.95 11.54 0.23
N ASP A 55 -0.14 12.28 0.12
CA ASP A 55 -0.09 13.66 -0.40
C ASP A 55 0.67 14.59 0.55
N ARG A 56 0.48 14.41 1.86
CA ARG A 56 1.27 15.12 2.89
C ARG A 56 2.74 14.69 2.86
N GLY A 57 3.02 13.41 2.57
CA GLY A 57 4.38 12.89 2.43
C GLY A 57 5.09 13.47 1.20
N LYS A 58 4.39 13.57 0.07
CA LYS A 58 4.87 14.22 -1.16
C LYS A 58 5.25 15.67 -0.91
N PHE A 59 4.44 16.41 -0.17
CA PHE A 59 4.79 17.78 0.25
C PHE A 59 6.14 17.85 0.96
N VAL A 60 6.40 16.96 1.94
CA VAL A 60 7.70 16.93 2.64
C VAL A 60 8.84 16.52 1.72
N GLN A 61 8.59 15.58 0.81
CA GLN A 61 9.58 15.13 -0.17
C GLN A 61 9.94 16.22 -1.19
N GLU A 62 8.97 17.01 -1.65
CA GLU A 62 9.20 18.20 -2.50
C GLU A 62 10.01 19.27 -1.76
N ARG A 63 9.70 19.51 -0.48
CA ARG A 63 10.49 20.40 0.38
C ARG A 63 11.93 19.92 0.51
N ALA A 64 12.14 18.60 0.60
CA ALA A 64 13.48 18.02 0.67
C ALA A 64 14.26 18.23 -0.63
N ALA A 65 13.62 18.02 -1.78
CA ALA A 65 14.22 18.29 -3.09
C ALA A 65 14.62 19.77 -3.22
N ALA A 66 13.71 20.69 -2.90
CA ALA A 66 13.97 22.14 -2.90
C ALA A 66 15.09 22.56 -1.93
N ALA A 67 15.32 21.80 -0.86
CA ALA A 67 16.40 22.02 0.10
C ALA A 67 17.76 21.43 -0.33
N GLY A 68 17.83 20.74 -1.48
CA GLY A 68 19.03 20.14 -2.05
C GLY A 68 19.22 18.65 -1.75
N PHE A 69 18.19 17.95 -1.24
CA PHE A 69 18.26 16.52 -0.90
C PHE A 69 17.69 15.59 -1.97
N GLU A 70 17.48 16.06 -3.20
CA GLU A 70 16.96 15.25 -4.32
C GLU A 70 17.86 14.05 -4.68
N GLY A 71 19.17 14.18 -4.47
CA GLY A 71 20.16 13.12 -4.67
C GLY A 71 20.32 12.18 -3.46
N ASP A 72 19.72 12.48 -2.31
CA ASP A 72 19.80 11.62 -1.13
C ASP A 72 18.85 10.44 -1.30
N ILE A 73 19.42 9.26 -1.55
CA ILE A 73 18.66 8.02 -1.79
C ILE A 73 17.73 7.69 -0.63
N ALA A 74 18.14 7.93 0.62
CA ALA A 74 17.32 7.61 1.77
C ALA A 74 16.10 8.54 1.86
N VAL A 75 16.30 9.84 1.64
CA VAL A 75 15.21 10.83 1.62
C VAL A 75 14.27 10.56 0.45
N ARG A 76 14.82 10.30 -0.74
CA ARG A 76 14.04 10.01 -1.95
C ARG A 76 13.16 8.76 -1.82
N ASN A 77 13.65 7.75 -1.10
CA ASN A 77 12.95 6.48 -0.91
C ASN A 77 12.18 6.40 0.42
N ALA A 78 12.19 7.46 1.23
CA ALA A 78 11.55 7.46 2.55
C ALA A 78 10.03 7.34 2.48
N LEU A 79 9.40 7.87 1.41
CA LEU A 79 7.96 7.76 1.20
C LEU A 79 7.66 6.49 0.38
N PRO A 80 6.94 5.50 0.93
CA PRO A 80 6.57 4.31 0.19
C PRO A 80 5.65 4.64 -1.00
N LYS A 81 5.94 4.06 -2.17
CA LYS A 81 5.14 4.17 -3.39
C LYS A 81 4.32 2.90 -3.62
N GLU A 82 3.36 2.98 -4.53
CA GLU A 82 2.50 1.85 -4.93
C GLU A 82 3.30 0.58 -5.25
N GLU A 83 4.40 0.72 -5.99
CA GLU A 83 5.32 -0.37 -6.34
C GLU A 83 5.93 -1.08 -5.12
N HIS A 84 6.22 -0.35 -4.04
CA HIS A 84 6.74 -0.93 -2.80
C HIS A 84 5.67 -1.77 -2.09
N TYR A 85 4.43 -1.28 -2.05
CA TYR A 85 3.31 -2.03 -1.49
C TYR A 85 3.01 -3.28 -2.31
N GLY A 86 3.04 -3.20 -3.65
CA GLY A 86 2.85 -4.37 -4.52
C GLY A 86 3.90 -5.45 -4.30
N SER A 87 5.15 -5.04 -4.18
CA SER A 87 6.26 -5.96 -3.88
C SER A 87 6.10 -6.62 -2.50
N LEU A 88 5.67 -5.87 -1.48
CA LEU A 88 5.41 -6.41 -0.15
C LEU A 88 4.24 -7.40 -0.14
N ILE A 89 3.13 -7.05 -0.80
CA ILE A 89 1.95 -7.92 -0.90
C ILE A 89 2.31 -9.22 -1.63
N ASP A 90 3.03 -9.13 -2.75
CA ASP A 90 3.48 -10.32 -3.51
C ASP A 90 4.41 -11.22 -2.66
N MET A 91 5.33 -10.62 -1.90
CA MET A 91 6.21 -11.35 -1.00
C MET A 91 5.45 -12.06 0.12
N LEU A 92 4.54 -11.36 0.80
CA LEU A 92 3.69 -11.94 1.86
C LEU A 92 2.82 -13.08 1.32
N ALA A 93 2.21 -12.86 0.16
CA ALA A 93 1.39 -13.85 -0.51
C ALA A 93 2.19 -15.12 -0.85
N LYS A 94 3.38 -14.98 -1.45
CA LYS A 94 4.28 -16.11 -1.77
C LYS A 94 4.83 -16.83 -0.53
N ALA A 95 5.00 -16.12 0.57
CA ALA A 95 5.42 -16.70 1.85
C ALA A 95 4.28 -17.44 2.59
N GLY A 96 3.05 -17.37 2.08
CA GLY A 96 1.86 -17.94 2.72
C GLY A 96 1.33 -17.10 3.89
N TRP A 97 1.85 -15.89 4.11
CA TRP A 97 1.36 -14.92 5.10
C TRP A 97 0.16 -14.17 4.53
N LEU A 98 -0.86 -14.94 4.18
CA LEU A 98 -2.01 -14.48 3.42
C LEU A 98 -2.90 -13.52 4.23
N GLN A 99 -2.94 -13.67 5.55
CA GLN A 99 -3.72 -12.78 6.41
C GLN A 99 -3.06 -11.39 6.48
N GLU A 100 -1.74 -11.37 6.59
CA GLU A 100 -0.92 -10.16 6.59
C GLU A 100 -0.99 -9.47 5.22
N ALA A 101 -0.94 -10.24 4.14
CA ALA A 101 -1.13 -9.72 2.78
C ALA A 101 -2.51 -9.08 2.60
N GLU A 102 -3.58 -9.75 3.05
CA GLU A 102 -4.95 -9.21 2.98
C GLU A 102 -5.11 -7.96 3.85
N ALA A 103 -4.61 -7.97 5.09
CA ALA A 103 -4.63 -6.81 5.97
C ALA A 103 -3.86 -5.62 5.37
N LEU A 104 -2.71 -5.86 4.73
CA LEU A 104 -1.95 -4.80 4.07
C LEU A 104 -2.76 -4.15 2.94
N ILE A 105 -3.43 -4.96 2.10
CA ILE A 105 -4.30 -4.47 1.02
C ILE A 105 -5.42 -3.57 1.57
N GLU A 106 -6.02 -3.95 2.70
CA GLU A 106 -7.10 -3.19 3.33
C GLU A 106 -6.64 -1.87 3.97
N THR A 107 -5.36 -1.77 4.33
CA THR A 107 -4.75 -0.57 4.92
C THR A 107 -4.05 0.35 3.90
N LEU A 108 -4.13 0.03 2.60
CA LEU A 108 -3.46 0.84 1.58
C LEU A 108 -3.98 2.29 1.62
N PRO A 109 -3.07 3.29 1.62
CA PRO A 109 -3.47 4.71 1.61
C PRO A 109 -3.97 5.19 0.23
N PHE A 110 -4.25 4.28 -0.70
CA PHE A 110 -4.71 4.51 -2.06
C PHE A 110 -5.53 3.30 -2.53
N HIS A 111 -6.19 3.43 -3.68
CA HIS A 111 -6.97 2.34 -4.25
C HIS A 111 -6.08 1.12 -4.53
N PRO A 112 -6.42 -0.07 -4.01
CA PRO A 112 -5.68 -1.28 -4.32
C PRO A 112 -5.64 -1.52 -5.83
N PHE A 113 -4.43 -1.62 -6.39
CA PHE A 113 -4.23 -1.91 -7.81
C PHE A 113 -4.49 -3.38 -8.11
N ALA A 114 -4.85 -3.70 -9.36
CA ALA A 114 -5.21 -5.06 -9.78
C ALA A 114 -4.17 -6.13 -9.38
N VAL A 115 -2.88 -5.80 -9.46
CA VAL A 115 -1.79 -6.73 -9.11
C VAL A 115 -1.90 -7.23 -7.66
N ALA A 116 -2.27 -6.37 -6.70
CA ALA A 116 -2.38 -6.74 -5.29
C ALA A 116 -3.42 -7.86 -5.06
N TRP A 117 -4.61 -7.70 -5.63
CA TRP A 117 -5.66 -8.71 -5.55
C TRP A 117 -5.31 -9.98 -6.31
N THR A 118 -4.67 -9.88 -7.48
CA THR A 118 -4.25 -11.06 -8.24
C THR A 118 -3.17 -11.87 -7.54
N SER A 119 -2.21 -11.23 -6.88
CA SER A 119 -1.17 -11.92 -6.10
C SER A 119 -1.77 -12.65 -4.91
N LEU A 120 -2.66 -12.00 -4.16
CA LEU A 120 -3.35 -12.63 -3.02
C LEU A 120 -4.27 -13.78 -3.47
N LEU A 121 -4.99 -13.61 -4.58
CA LEU A 121 -5.88 -14.65 -5.12
C LEU A 121 -5.07 -15.86 -5.60
N GLY A 122 -4.01 -15.63 -6.37
CA GLY A 122 -3.13 -16.69 -6.85
C GLY A 122 -2.51 -17.49 -5.71
N ALA A 123 -2.03 -16.80 -4.67
CA ALA A 123 -1.50 -17.46 -3.48
C ALA A 123 -2.59 -18.24 -2.72
N SER A 124 -3.78 -17.66 -2.53
CA SER A 124 -4.91 -18.35 -1.87
C SER A 124 -5.29 -19.65 -2.62
N CYS A 125 -5.34 -19.61 -3.95
CA CYS A 125 -5.55 -20.80 -4.78
C CYS A 125 -4.44 -21.83 -4.60
N ASN A 126 -3.17 -21.41 -4.60
CA ASN A 126 -2.02 -22.32 -4.44
C ASN A 126 -1.97 -22.98 -3.05
N HIS A 127 -2.37 -22.23 -2.02
CA HIS A 127 -2.45 -22.73 -0.64
C HIS A 127 -3.78 -23.45 -0.34
N LYS A 128 -4.68 -23.59 -1.32
CA LYS A 128 -6.01 -24.21 -1.20
C LYS A 128 -6.90 -23.58 -0.12
N ASP A 129 -6.69 -22.29 0.14
CA ASP A 129 -7.55 -21.49 1.01
C ASP A 129 -8.74 -20.99 0.20
N VAL A 130 -9.75 -21.85 0.08
CA VAL A 130 -10.94 -21.64 -0.74
C VAL A 130 -11.72 -20.41 -0.27
N ASP A 131 -11.96 -20.30 1.04
CA ASP A 131 -12.77 -19.24 1.60
C ASP A 131 -12.13 -17.87 1.34
N ARG A 132 -10.80 -17.76 1.49
CA ARG A 132 -10.07 -16.54 1.16
C ARG A 132 -10.09 -16.26 -0.33
N ALA A 133 -9.84 -17.28 -1.17
CA ALA A 133 -9.86 -17.11 -2.62
C ALA A 133 -11.22 -16.60 -3.12
N GLU A 134 -12.33 -17.15 -2.61
CA GLU A 134 -13.69 -16.71 -2.94
C GLU A 134 -13.94 -15.25 -2.52
N ARG A 135 -13.58 -14.87 -1.28
CA ARG A 135 -13.74 -13.48 -0.79
C ARG A 135 -12.88 -12.48 -1.57
N VAL A 136 -11.62 -12.82 -1.82
CA VAL A 136 -10.66 -11.97 -2.54
C VAL A 136 -11.10 -11.78 -3.99
N ALA A 137 -11.54 -12.86 -4.64
CA ALA A 137 -12.07 -12.78 -5.99
C ALA A 137 -13.34 -11.93 -6.07
N ALA A 138 -14.28 -12.07 -5.11
CA ALA A 138 -15.47 -11.22 -5.05
C ALA A 138 -15.10 -9.74 -4.92
N LYS A 139 -14.19 -9.39 -3.99
CA LYS A 139 -13.67 -8.02 -3.83
C LYS A 139 -13.01 -7.46 -5.10
N ALA A 140 -12.32 -8.31 -5.88
CA ALA A 140 -11.70 -7.91 -7.14
C ALA A 140 -12.72 -7.72 -8.27
N ILE A 141 -13.70 -8.63 -8.35
CA ILE A 141 -14.79 -8.61 -9.34
C ILE A 141 -15.70 -7.40 -9.13
N ASP A 142 -16.09 -7.09 -7.90
CA ASP A 142 -16.95 -5.94 -7.60
C ASP A 142 -16.32 -4.61 -8.04
N ARG A 143 -14.98 -4.54 -8.05
CA ARG A 143 -14.23 -3.35 -8.48
C ARG A 143 -14.04 -3.28 -9.99
N GLU A 144 -13.66 -4.40 -10.60
CA GLU A 144 -13.42 -4.50 -12.04
C GLU A 144 -14.14 -5.72 -12.63
N PRO A 145 -15.47 -5.64 -12.86
CA PRO A 145 -16.23 -6.79 -13.36
C PRO A 145 -15.73 -7.32 -14.71
N GLY A 146 -15.14 -6.45 -15.54
CA GLY A 146 -14.57 -6.81 -16.83
C GLY A 146 -13.23 -7.57 -16.75
N ASN A 147 -12.61 -7.66 -15.58
CA ASN A 147 -11.34 -8.36 -15.41
C ASN A 147 -11.56 -9.87 -15.35
N ALA A 148 -11.14 -10.60 -16.40
CA ALA A 148 -11.29 -12.05 -16.47
C ALA A 148 -10.38 -12.81 -15.48
N GLY A 149 -9.32 -12.18 -14.96
CA GLY A 149 -8.30 -12.82 -14.12
C GLY A 149 -8.87 -13.52 -12.88
N PRO A 150 -9.63 -12.83 -12.03
CA PRO A 150 -10.23 -13.44 -10.84
C PRO A 150 -11.13 -14.65 -11.13
N TYR A 151 -11.93 -14.58 -12.19
CA TYR A 151 -12.79 -15.69 -12.60
C TYR A 151 -11.97 -16.91 -13.06
N ILE A 152 -10.92 -16.70 -13.87
CA ILE A 152 -10.05 -17.79 -14.33
C ILE A 152 -9.37 -18.48 -13.14
N SER A 153 -8.87 -17.70 -12.18
CA SER A 153 -8.22 -18.23 -10.98
C SER A 153 -9.16 -19.08 -10.12
N LEU A 154 -10.41 -18.62 -9.89
CA LEU A 154 -11.42 -19.41 -9.20
C LEU A 154 -11.78 -20.69 -9.95
N SER A 155 -12.01 -20.59 -11.27
CA SER A 155 -12.34 -21.76 -12.09
C SER A 155 -11.24 -22.83 -12.04
N ASN A 156 -9.97 -22.42 -12.08
CA ASN A 156 -8.85 -23.35 -11.99
C ASN A 156 -8.76 -24.01 -10.60
N MET A 157 -8.96 -23.22 -9.53
CA MET A 157 -9.00 -23.76 -8.16
C MET A 157 -10.14 -24.76 -7.96
N TYR A 158 -11.35 -24.47 -8.44
CA TYR A 158 -12.46 -25.41 -8.34
C TYR A 158 -12.21 -26.69 -9.13
N ALA A 159 -11.57 -26.59 -10.30
CA ALA A 159 -11.20 -27.77 -11.08
C ALA A 159 -10.19 -28.67 -10.33
N THR A 160 -9.18 -28.10 -9.64
CA THR A 160 -8.23 -28.89 -8.85
C THR A 160 -8.87 -29.53 -7.61
N LEU A 161 -9.97 -28.96 -7.11
CA LEU A 161 -10.78 -29.51 -6.01
C LEU A 161 -11.93 -30.42 -6.49
N ASN A 162 -12.02 -30.72 -7.79
CA ASN A 162 -13.11 -31.49 -8.41
C ASN A 162 -14.52 -30.90 -8.20
N ARG A 163 -14.64 -29.59 -7.94
CA ARG A 163 -15.90 -28.84 -7.79
C ARG A 163 -16.43 -28.40 -9.16
N TRP A 164 -16.82 -29.37 -10.00
CA TRP A 164 -17.20 -29.09 -11.40
C TRP A 164 -18.44 -28.21 -11.56
N ASP A 165 -19.38 -28.25 -10.61
CA ASP A 165 -20.56 -27.37 -10.61
C ASP A 165 -20.15 -25.89 -10.44
N ASP A 166 -19.18 -25.61 -9.59
CA ASP A 166 -18.62 -24.26 -9.42
C ASP A 166 -17.88 -23.79 -10.68
N VAL A 167 -17.11 -24.67 -11.32
CA VAL A 167 -16.46 -24.38 -12.61
C VAL A 167 -17.49 -23.97 -13.66
N ALA A 168 -18.61 -24.70 -13.75
CA ALA A 168 -19.68 -24.39 -14.70
C ALA A 168 -20.32 -23.03 -14.40
N ARG A 169 -20.53 -22.68 -13.12
CA ARG A 169 -21.04 -21.37 -12.69
C ARG A 169 -20.10 -20.23 -13.11
N VAL A 170 -18.81 -20.35 -12.80
CA VAL A 170 -17.81 -19.32 -13.12
C VAL A 170 -17.67 -19.13 -14.64
N LYS A 171 -17.68 -20.22 -15.42
CA LYS A 171 -17.63 -20.14 -16.90
C LYS A 171 -18.82 -19.39 -17.50
N LYS A 172 -20.02 -19.57 -16.94
CA LYS A 172 -21.21 -18.80 -17.37
C LYS A 172 -21.03 -17.30 -17.13
N LEU A 173 -20.48 -16.92 -15.97
CA LEU A 173 -20.17 -15.53 -15.65
C LEU A 173 -19.15 -14.92 -16.62
N ILE A 174 -18.07 -15.67 -16.94
CA ILE A 174 -17.08 -15.23 -17.94
C ILE A 174 -17.72 -15.04 -19.33
N ALA A 175 -18.62 -15.94 -19.73
CA ALA A 175 -19.30 -15.85 -21.02
C ALA A 175 -20.21 -14.62 -21.11
N SER A 176 -20.92 -14.27 -20.03
CA SER A 176 -21.74 -13.04 -19.99
C SER A 176 -20.91 -11.76 -20.09
N LEU A 177 -19.68 -11.74 -19.56
CA LEU A 177 -18.78 -10.58 -19.68
C LEU A 177 -18.35 -10.33 -21.12
N LYS A 178 -18.10 -11.40 -21.90
CA LYS A 178 -17.69 -11.30 -23.31
C LYS A 178 -18.82 -10.88 -24.25
N GLY A 179 -20.09 -11.04 -23.83
CA GLY A 179 -21.27 -10.70 -24.63
C GLY A 179 -21.77 -9.26 -24.48
N GLY A 180 -21.28 -8.49 -23.49
CA GLY A 180 -21.77 -7.14 -23.17
C GLY A 180 -20.98 -5.98 -23.78
N GLY A 181 -19.93 -6.26 -24.57
CA GLY A 181 -19.17 -5.25 -25.33
C GLY A 181 -19.60 -5.24 -26.79
N GLN A 182 -20.73 -4.60 -27.08
CA GLN A 182 -21.12 -4.15 -28.43
C GLN A 182 -21.54 -2.69 -28.37
#